data_AF-A0A6A4KVG4-F1
#
_entry.id   AF-A0A6A4KVG4-F1
#
_cell.length_a   1.000
_cell.length_b   1.000
_cell.length_c   1.000
_cell.angle_alpha   90.00
_cell.angle_beta   90.00
_cell.angle_gamma   90.00
#
_symmetry.space_group_name_H-M   'P 1'
#
loop_
_entity.id
_entity.type
_entity.pdbx_description
1 polymer ?
#
loop_
_entity_poly.entity_id
_entity_poly.type
_entity_poly.pdbx_seq_one_letter_code
_entity_poly.pdbx_strand_id
1 'polypeptide(L)'
;MLDLLMTPPMWEEWQRRQKRMGEVIKSELLEAIRNSRMSVIVLSENYANSTACLLELQTIIKLCKKTDHFVLPVFYKVEPWVLKEQSKNLDFGKKEVAAEKVMVWSAALKEVASMAGMVFRKESDG
;
A
#
# COMPACT_ATOMS: atom_id res chain seq x y z
N MET A 1 5.09 22.18 -23.86
CA MET A 1 4.62 23.58 -24.10
C MET A 1 3.69 24.06 -22.97
N LEU A 2 3.86 23.55 -21.75
CA LEU A 2 3.39 24.18 -20.50
C LEU A 2 4.57 24.43 -19.53
N ASP A 3 5.79 24.02 -19.93
CA ASP A 3 6.99 24.02 -19.08
C ASP A 3 7.78 25.34 -19.12
N LEU A 4 7.33 26.34 -19.89
CA LEU A 4 8.06 27.60 -20.09
C LEU A 4 7.46 28.82 -19.38
N LEU A 5 6.32 28.66 -18.68
CA LEU A 5 5.68 29.77 -17.95
C LEU A 5 5.94 29.74 -16.44
N MET A 6 6.63 28.72 -15.96
CA MET A 6 6.86 28.56 -14.54
C MET A 6 8.30 28.93 -14.20
N THR A 7 8.48 30.04 -13.49
CA THR A 7 9.81 30.52 -13.11
C THR A 7 10.44 29.61 -12.04
N PRO A 8 11.79 29.56 -11.95
CA PRO A 8 12.53 28.64 -11.09
C PRO A 8 12.08 28.49 -9.61
N PRO A 9 11.55 29.51 -8.89
CA PRO A 9 11.06 29.29 -7.52
C PRO A 9 9.68 28.60 -7.44
N MET A 10 8.89 28.62 -8.53
CA MET A 10 7.52 28.10 -8.50
C MET A 10 7.47 26.56 -8.54
N TRP A 11 8.43 25.88 -9.18
CA TRP A 11 8.49 24.42 -9.19
C TRP A 11 8.89 23.82 -7.85
N GLU A 12 9.84 24.44 -7.17
CA GLU A 12 10.22 24.01 -5.83
C GLU A 12 9.06 24.19 -4.85
N GLU A 13 8.32 25.30 -4.96
CA GLU A 13 7.13 25.52 -4.14
C GLU A 13 6.02 24.52 -4.46
N TRP A 14 5.82 24.17 -5.73
CA TRP A 14 4.85 23.16 -6.15
C TRP A 14 5.23 21.76 -5.65
N GLN A 15 6.49 21.35 -5.78
CA GLN A 15 7.00 20.10 -5.23
C GLN A 15 6.90 20.05 -3.70
N ARG A 16 7.24 21.15 -3.03
CA ARG A 16 7.13 21.29 -1.56
C ARG A 16 5.67 21.24 -1.11
N ARG A 17 4.73 21.75 -1.90
CA ARG A 17 3.29 21.68 -1.62
C ARG A 17 2.74 20.27 -1.86
N GLN A 18 3.13 19.60 -2.94
CA GLN A 18 2.81 18.19 -3.18
C GLN A 18 3.31 17.29 -2.05
N LYS A 19 4.56 17.47 -1.61
CA LYS A 19 5.13 16.72 -0.49
C LYS A 19 4.36 16.96 0.81
N ARG A 20 4.09 18.22 1.17
CA ARG A 20 3.29 18.57 2.36
C ARG A 20 1.87 18.00 2.29
N MET A 21 1.22 18.08 1.14
CA MET A 21 -0.11 17.49 0.95
C MET A 21 -0.06 15.96 1.11
N GLY A 22 0.94 15.29 0.55
CA GLY A 22 1.16 13.86 0.77
C GLY A 22 1.38 13.52 2.25
N GLU A 23 2.10 14.35 3.00
CA GLU A 23 2.32 14.18 4.44
C GLU A 23 1.04 14.41 5.27
N VAL A 24 0.23 15.42 4.93
CA VAL A 24 -1.08 15.69 5.58
C VAL A 24 -2.05 14.56 5.29
N ILE A 25 -2.20 14.14 4.03
CA ILE A 25 -3.05 13.01 3.63
C ILE A 25 -2.62 11.75 4.38
N LYS A 26 -1.31 11.54 4.53
CA LYS A 26 -0.78 10.41 5.30
C LYS A 26 -1.14 10.53 6.79
N SER A 27 -1.07 11.71 7.39
CA SER A 27 -1.45 11.91 8.80
C SER A 27 -2.94 11.66 9.04
N GLU A 28 -3.80 12.22 8.19
CA GLU A 28 -5.25 12.02 8.27
C GLU A 28 -5.64 10.56 8.03
N LEU A 29 -4.98 9.90 7.07
CA LEU A 29 -5.15 8.46 6.84
C LEU A 29 -4.77 7.64 8.08
N LEU A 30 -3.69 8.01 8.76
CA LEU A 30 -3.26 7.31 9.98
C LEU A 30 -4.24 7.48 11.13
N GLU A 31 -4.78 8.68 11.32
CA GLU A 31 -5.83 8.91 12.31
C GLU A 31 -7.13 8.20 11.94
N ALA A 32 -7.52 8.24 10.67
CA ALA A 32 -8.69 7.52 10.18
C ALA A 32 -8.56 6.02 10.43
N ILE A 33 -7.40 5.42 10.15
CA ILE A 33 -7.15 4.00 10.45
C ILE A 33 -7.22 3.76 11.97
N ARG A 34 -6.61 4.60 12.80
CA ARG A 34 -6.64 4.45 14.27
C ARG A 34 -8.03 4.54 14.87
N ASN A 35 -8.87 5.43 14.34
CA ASN A 35 -10.22 5.69 14.84
C ASN A 35 -11.28 4.78 14.19
N SER A 36 -10.91 4.07 13.13
CA SER A 36 -11.77 3.07 12.49
C SER A 36 -11.80 1.80 13.32
N ARG A 37 -12.88 1.01 13.14
CA ARG A 37 -12.98 -0.34 13.73
C ARG A 37 -12.46 -1.43 12.80
N MET A 38 -12.29 -1.09 11.53
CA MET A 38 -12.02 -2.05 10.48
C MET A 38 -11.31 -1.40 9.29
N SER A 39 -10.43 -2.16 8.63
CA SER A 39 -9.82 -1.79 7.35
C SER A 39 -10.10 -2.87 6.31
N VAL A 40 -10.51 -2.42 5.12
CA VAL A 40 -10.63 -3.28 3.94
C VAL A 40 -9.37 -3.10 3.10
N ILE A 41 -8.62 -4.17 2.87
CA ILE A 41 -7.40 -4.14 2.08
C ILE A 41 -7.68 -4.80 0.74
N VAL A 42 -7.75 -4.01 -0.32
CA VAL A 42 -7.94 -4.52 -1.68
C VAL A 42 -6.58 -4.87 -2.28
N LEU A 43 -6.31 -6.17 -2.39
CA LEU A 43 -5.07 -6.72 -2.92
C LEU A 43 -5.28 -7.09 -4.38
N SER A 44 -4.51 -6.48 -5.27
CA SER A 44 -4.46 -6.81 -6.70
C SER A 44 -3.12 -7.46 -7.05
N GLU A 45 -3.02 -8.01 -8.26
CA GLU A 45 -1.80 -8.65 -8.77
C GLU A 45 -0.54 -7.78 -8.65
N ASN A 46 -0.67 -6.46 -8.87
CA ASN A 46 0.45 -5.51 -8.84
C ASN A 46 0.58 -4.76 -7.50
N TYR A 47 -0.17 -5.15 -6.46
CA TYR A 47 -0.14 -4.47 -5.17
C TYR A 47 1.28 -4.42 -4.59
N ALA A 48 2.01 -5.55 -4.67
CA ALA A 48 3.37 -5.69 -4.14
C ALA A 48 4.44 -4.87 -4.90
N ASN A 49 4.14 -4.41 -6.13
CA ASN A 49 5.08 -3.64 -6.94
C ASN A 49 5.11 -2.14 -6.54
N SER A 50 4.17 -1.71 -5.71
CA SER A 50 4.06 -0.34 -5.22
C SER A 50 4.58 -0.21 -3.80
N THR A 51 5.70 0.49 -3.65
CA THR A 51 6.27 0.82 -2.33
C THR A 51 5.31 1.66 -1.47
N ALA A 52 4.43 2.44 -2.09
CA ALA A 52 3.38 3.18 -1.40
C ALA A 52 2.34 2.23 -0.79
N CYS A 53 1.85 1.26 -1.58
CA CYS A 53 0.90 0.25 -1.09
C CYS A 53 1.50 -0.59 0.04
N LEU A 54 2.76 -0.99 -0.07
CA LEU A 54 3.44 -1.76 0.98
C LEU A 54 3.67 -0.95 2.26
N LEU A 55 3.90 0.36 2.14
CA LEU A 55 4.00 1.26 3.29
C LEU A 55 2.65 1.43 4.00
N GLU A 56 1.56 1.57 3.24
CA GLU A 56 0.19 1.60 3.77
C GLU A 56 -0.15 0.29 4.49
N LEU A 57 0.11 -0.85 3.84
CA LEU A 57 -0.09 -2.19 4.40
C LEU A 57 0.66 -2.38 5.72
N GLN A 58 1.96 -2.06 5.74
CA GLN A 58 2.78 -2.09 6.94
C GLN A 58 2.14 -1.29 8.07
N THR A 59 1.59 -0.13 7.73
CA THR A 59 1.01 0.76 8.72
C THR A 59 -0.30 0.21 9.29
N ILE A 60 -1.19 -0.27 8.42
CA ILE A 60 -2.44 -0.91 8.83
C ILE A 60 -2.13 -2.08 9.77
N ILE A 61 -1.25 -3.00 9.38
CA ILE A 61 -0.91 -4.18 10.20
C ILE A 61 -0.26 -3.79 11.52
N LYS A 62 0.63 -2.79 11.53
CA LYS A 62 1.25 -2.30 12.77
C LYS A 62 0.22 -1.68 13.72
N LEU A 63 -0.78 -0.97 13.20
CA LEU A 63 -1.84 -0.37 14.01
C LEU A 63 -2.80 -1.44 14.53
N CYS A 64 -3.25 -2.35 13.67
CA CYS A 64 -4.18 -3.41 14.03
C CYS A 64 -3.60 -4.35 15.10
N LYS A 65 -2.29 -4.61 15.09
CA LYS A 65 -1.65 -5.42 16.15
C LYS A 65 -1.69 -4.79 17.55
N LYS A 66 -2.03 -3.49 17.65
CA LYS A 66 -2.07 -2.75 18.91
C LYS A 66 -3.49 -2.45 19.38
N THR A 67 -4.50 -2.82 18.61
CA THR A 67 -5.90 -2.45 18.81
C THR A 67 -6.80 -3.65 18.49
N ASP A 68 -8.10 -3.55 18.79
CA ASP A 68 -9.10 -4.56 18.40
C ASP A 68 -9.63 -4.28 16.96
N HIS A 69 -8.74 -3.84 16.07
CA HIS A 69 -9.10 -3.38 14.73
C HIS A 69 -9.11 -4.54 13.75
N PHE A 70 -10.25 -4.75 13.11
CA PHE A 70 -10.44 -5.87 12.19
C PHE A 70 -9.86 -5.59 10.80
N VAL A 71 -9.19 -6.58 10.19
CA VAL A 71 -8.67 -6.49 8.83
C VAL A 71 -9.41 -7.47 7.94
N LEU A 72 -10.02 -6.96 6.87
CA LEU A 72 -10.65 -7.75 5.82
C LEU A 72 -9.84 -7.63 4.52
N PRO A 73 -9.11 -8.67 4.11
CA PRO A 73 -8.53 -8.71 2.79
C PRO A 73 -9.58 -9.02 1.71
N VAL A 74 -9.51 -8.28 0.62
CA VAL A 74 -10.25 -8.51 -0.62
C VAL A 74 -9.23 -8.78 -1.72
N PHE A 75 -9.19 -10.01 -2.21
CA PHE A 75 -8.31 -10.46 -3.27
C PHE A 75 -8.96 -10.17 -4.63
N TYR A 76 -8.60 -9.04 -5.23
CA TYR A 76 -9.18 -8.56 -6.48
C TYR A 76 -8.41 -9.11 -7.67
N LYS A 77 -9.03 -10.06 -8.38
CA LYS A 77 -8.49 -10.75 -9.58
C LYS A 77 -7.11 -11.36 -9.35
N VAL A 78 -6.83 -11.77 -8.12
CA VAL A 78 -5.59 -12.42 -7.72
C VAL A 78 -5.91 -13.50 -6.71
N GLU A 79 -5.24 -14.64 -6.80
CA GLU A 79 -5.39 -15.69 -5.80
C GLU A 79 -4.50 -15.39 -4.59
N PRO A 80 -4.93 -15.65 -3.34
CA PRO A 80 -4.13 -15.38 -2.14
C PRO A 80 -2.73 -15.99 -2.18
N TRP A 81 -2.57 -17.17 -2.79
CA TRP A 81 -1.28 -17.84 -2.90
C TRP A 81 -0.27 -17.05 -3.76
N VAL A 82 -0.73 -16.32 -4.78
CA VAL A 82 0.14 -15.49 -5.64
C VAL A 82 0.80 -14.41 -4.80
N LEU A 83 0.03 -13.74 -3.94
CA LEU A 83 0.55 -12.73 -3.01
C LEU A 83 1.51 -13.33 -1.98
N LYS A 84 1.24 -14.56 -1.52
CA LYS A 84 2.19 -15.29 -0.66
C LYS A 84 3.50 -15.59 -1.38
N GLU A 85 3.46 -15.92 -2.66
CA GLU A 85 4.67 -16.14 -3.46
C GLU A 85 5.43 -14.83 -3.67
N GLN A 86 4.75 -13.76 -4.08
CA GLN A 86 5.33 -12.42 -4.18
C GLN A 86 5.96 -11.96 -2.85
N SER A 87 5.37 -12.32 -1.71
CA SER A 87 5.95 -11.97 -0.40
C SER A 87 7.34 -12.57 -0.16
N LYS A 88 7.70 -13.68 -0.82
CA LYS A 88 9.04 -14.29 -0.69
C LYS A 88 10.10 -13.52 -1.47
N ASN A 89 9.71 -12.86 -2.55
CA ASN A 89 10.60 -12.10 -3.41
C ASN A 89 9.89 -10.86 -3.95
N LEU A 90 9.99 -9.76 -3.21
CA LEU A 90 9.42 -8.48 -3.63
C LEU A 90 10.33 -7.85 -4.68
N ASP A 91 9.79 -7.63 -5.88
CA ASP A 91 10.49 -6.96 -6.97
C ASP A 91 10.18 -5.46 -6.97
N PHE A 92 11.22 -4.64 -6.82
CA PHE A 92 11.14 -3.18 -6.88
C PHE A 92 11.74 -2.59 -8.16
N GLY A 93 12.12 -3.44 -9.12
CA GLY A 93 12.83 -3.06 -10.33
C GLY A 93 14.17 -2.39 -10.02
N LYS A 94 14.36 -1.16 -10.52
CA LYS A 94 15.59 -0.37 -10.32
C LYS A 94 15.60 0.46 -9.03
N LYS A 95 14.56 0.37 -8.18
CA LYS A 95 14.48 1.18 -6.96
C LYS A 95 15.31 0.56 -5.85
N GLU A 96 16.19 1.35 -5.26
CA GLU A 96 16.87 0.96 -4.03
C GLU A 96 15.92 1.02 -2.84
N VAL A 97 15.71 -0.12 -2.19
CA VAL A 97 14.91 -0.26 -0.98
C VAL A 97 15.76 -0.91 0.10
N ALA A 98 15.79 -0.30 1.28
CA ALA A 98 16.53 -0.83 2.42
C ALA A 98 16.04 -2.25 2.77
N ALA A 99 16.98 -3.17 3.00
CA ALA A 99 16.68 -4.58 3.25
C ALA A 99 15.71 -4.77 4.45
N GLU A 100 15.82 -3.94 5.47
CA GLU A 100 14.94 -3.94 6.63
C GLU A 100 13.49 -3.66 6.24
N LYS A 101 13.25 -2.73 5.30
CA LYS A 101 11.91 -2.44 4.80
C LYS A 101 11.36 -3.63 4.02
N VAL A 102 12.19 -4.25 3.17
CA VAL A 102 11.80 -5.44 2.40
C VAL A 102 11.35 -6.57 3.33
N MET A 103 12.09 -6.82 4.41
CA MET A 103 11.71 -7.83 5.41
C MET A 103 10.36 -7.53 6.06
N VAL A 104 10.13 -6.27 6.47
CA VAL A 104 8.87 -5.87 7.11
C VAL A 104 7.69 -5.96 6.13
N TRP A 105 7.88 -5.54 4.89
CA TRP A 105 6.84 -5.59 3.86
C TRP A 105 6.52 -7.01 3.43
N SER A 106 7.54 -7.85 3.29
CA SER A 106 7.40 -9.29 3.04
C SER A 106 6.54 -9.94 4.12
N ALA A 107 6.86 -9.69 5.39
CA ALA A 107 6.10 -10.24 6.52
C ALA A 107 4.65 -9.76 6.53
N ALA A 108 4.40 -8.45 6.32
CA ALA A 108 3.06 -7.89 6.31
C ALA A 108 2.21 -8.44 5.15
N LEU A 109 2.80 -8.56 3.94
CA LEU A 109 2.11 -9.12 2.78
C LEU A 109 1.76 -10.60 3.00
N LYS A 110 2.70 -11.39 3.51
CA LYS A 110 2.48 -12.80 3.84
C LYS A 110 1.37 -12.98 4.87
N GLU A 111 1.35 -12.13 5.90
CA GLU A 111 0.36 -12.15 6.96
C GLU A 111 -1.04 -11.89 6.41
N VAL A 112 -1.25 -10.78 5.70
CA VAL A 112 -2.56 -10.44 5.12
C VAL A 112 -3.01 -11.44 4.07
N ALA A 113 -2.08 -11.93 3.23
CA ALA A 113 -2.41 -12.97 2.25
C ALA A 113 -2.78 -14.33 2.88
N SER A 114 -2.47 -14.52 4.17
CA SER A 114 -2.83 -15.73 4.93
C SER A 114 -4.12 -15.59 5.73
N MET A 115 -4.69 -14.39 5.82
CA MET A 115 -5.97 -14.15 6.50
C MET A 115 -7.14 -14.66 5.64
N ALA A 116 -8.24 -15.02 6.32
CA ALA A 116 -9.51 -15.27 5.64
C ALA A 116 -10.02 -13.96 4.99
N GLY A 117 -10.54 -14.05 3.78
CA GLY A 117 -10.98 -12.87 3.02
C GLY A 117 -11.86 -13.24 1.85
N MET A 118 -12.20 -12.23 1.03
CA MET A 118 -13.05 -12.40 -0.14
C MET A 118 -12.22 -12.43 -1.41
N VAL A 119 -12.46 -13.41 -2.30
CA VAL A 119 -11.82 -13.47 -3.62
C VAL A 119 -12.81 -12.97 -4.66
N PHE A 120 -12.46 -11.89 -5.36
CA PHE A 120 -13.25 -11.32 -6.44
C PHE A 120 -12.63 -11.69 -7.79
N ARG A 121 -13.28 -12.61 -8.52
CA ARG A 121 -12.88 -12.98 -9.89
C ARG A 121 -13.73 -12.23 -10.90
N LYS A 122 -13.21 -12.04 -12.12
CA LYS A 122 -14.07 -11.65 -13.25
C LYS A 122 -14.98 -12.84 -13.57
N GLU A 123 -16.26 -12.61 -13.83
CA GLU A 123 -17.09 -13.63 -14.46
C GLU A 123 -16.45 -14.02 -15.80
N SER A 124 -16.44 -15.32 -16.10
CA SER A 124 -16.09 -15.81 -17.43
C SER A 124 -17.03 -15.10 -18.41
N ASP A 125 -16.48 -14.34 -19.36
CA ASP A 125 -17.27 -13.82 -20.47
C ASP A 125 -17.83 -15.07 -21.19
N GLY A 126 -19.14 -15.31 -21.02
CA GLY A 126 -19.86 -16.45 -21.60
C GLY A 126 -20.06 -16.32 -23.10
#